data_AF-A0A382WAW6-F1
#
_entry.id   AF-A0A382WAW6-F1
#
_cell.length_a   1.000
_cell.length_b   1.000
_cell.length_c   1.000
_cell.angle_alpha   90.00
_cell.angle_beta   90.00
_cell.angle_gamma   90.00
#
_symmetry.space_group_name_H-M   'P 1'
#
loop_
_entity.id
_entity.type
_entity.pdbx_description
1 polymer ?
#
loop_
_entity_poly.entity_id
_entity_poly.type
_entity_poly.pdbx_seq_one_letter_code
_entity_poly.pdbx_strand_id
1 'polypeptide(L)'
;VNEVQICEVEDRDGDGVAGCTNSTATNYNSEATTDDDSCEYDTDDIDTSVGDMFYLPPQGQTLLPEKVGVTYGVIVNSQNFPEAETLDGLSGIRVCLETGGQLDNYLMNFYAEKGMIYDPLDGSEESGMGLTFFTGQFCGVWVAKYDTLVEFDNTYNQDFERRLLAETFDINFTGENSLRINAQYNSYMGIRTDRQPVNVGSWDHISSVNGSITVNFAEFWWEDIEGSDDSCEWSFNVFKNGLKIGNSTVDCNSDGSELSPVIYQIEISFDVLEGDHI
;
A
#
# COMPACT_ATOMS: atom_id res chain seq x y z
N VAL A 1 17.75 -42.74 -57.71
CA VAL A 1 17.05 -42.02 -56.63
C VAL A 1 17.74 -40.67 -56.56
N ASN A 2 16.97 -39.61 -56.81
CA ASN A 2 17.45 -38.26 -57.14
C ASN A 2 17.88 -37.46 -55.90
N GLU A 3 18.54 -36.33 -56.19
CA GLU A 3 18.76 -35.12 -55.37
C GLU A 3 19.93 -35.11 -54.37
N VAL A 4 20.65 -34.01 -54.11
CA VAL A 4 21.07 -32.74 -54.77
C VAL A 4 21.99 -32.08 -53.73
N GLN A 5 23.05 -31.37 -54.15
CA GLN A 5 23.94 -30.58 -53.28
C GLN A 5 23.54 -29.10 -53.31
N ILE A 6 23.15 -28.46 -52.20
CA ILE A 6 23.15 -26.99 -52.02
C ILE A 6 23.42 -26.61 -50.54
N CYS A 7 24.15 -25.50 -50.40
CA CYS A 7 24.80 -24.83 -49.27
C CYS A 7 23.89 -24.24 -48.18
N GLU A 8 24.42 -24.03 -46.96
CA GLU A 8 24.01 -22.94 -46.07
C GLU A 8 25.23 -22.22 -45.46
N VAL A 9 25.56 -21.10 -46.12
CA VAL A 9 26.05 -19.79 -45.66
C VAL A 9 27.03 -19.69 -44.47
N GLU A 10 28.27 -19.25 -44.76
CA GLU A 10 29.01 -18.38 -43.83
C GLU A 10 28.32 -17.01 -43.82
N ASP A 11 27.48 -16.74 -42.83
CA ASP A 11 26.96 -15.39 -42.56
C ASP A 11 27.65 -14.82 -41.31
N ARG A 12 28.70 -14.05 -41.60
CA ARG A 12 29.06 -12.72 -41.08
C ARG A 12 29.16 -12.53 -39.56
N ASP A 13 30.32 -12.01 -39.17
CA ASP A 13 30.53 -11.15 -38.01
C ASP A 13 29.29 -10.29 -37.71
N GLY A 14 28.49 -10.75 -36.75
CA GLY A 14 27.66 -9.91 -35.92
C GLY A 14 28.48 -9.67 -34.66
N ASP A 15 29.06 -8.48 -34.58
CA ASP A 15 29.80 -7.90 -33.45
C ASP A 15 28.90 -7.83 -32.21
N GLY A 16 28.67 -9.01 -31.64
CA GLY A 16 27.94 -9.24 -30.42
C GLY A 16 28.95 -9.26 -29.29
N VAL A 17 29.00 -8.25 -28.43
CA VAL A 17 29.71 -8.41 -27.16
C VAL A 17 28.89 -9.41 -26.36
N ALA A 18 29.42 -10.60 -26.14
CA ALA A 18 28.80 -11.64 -25.35
C ALA A 18 28.95 -11.32 -23.86
N GLY A 19 27.85 -11.39 -23.12
CA GLY A 19 27.82 -11.17 -21.67
C GLY A 19 26.40 -11.05 -21.16
N CYS A 20 26.23 -11.00 -19.83
CA CYS A 20 24.90 -10.87 -19.24
C CYS A 20 24.21 -9.57 -19.70
N THR A 21 23.08 -9.71 -20.41
CA THR A 21 22.29 -8.56 -20.91
C THR A 21 21.21 -8.11 -19.92
N ASN A 22 21.01 -8.85 -18.82
CA ASN A 22 20.01 -8.52 -17.81
C ASN A 22 20.53 -7.49 -16.81
N SER A 23 19.92 -6.31 -16.77
CA SER A 23 20.31 -5.20 -15.88
C SER A 23 20.09 -5.46 -14.40
N THR A 24 19.41 -6.54 -14.01
CA THR A 24 19.23 -6.94 -12.60
C THR A 24 20.29 -7.94 -12.11
N ALA A 25 21.15 -8.44 -13.00
CA ALA A 25 22.25 -9.32 -12.61
C ALA A 25 23.42 -8.52 -12.02
N THR A 26 24.10 -9.09 -11.04
CA THR A 26 25.29 -8.54 -10.39
C THR A 26 26.47 -8.37 -11.34
N ASN A 27 26.51 -9.19 -12.39
CA ASN A 27 27.52 -9.16 -13.45
C ASN A 27 26.97 -8.62 -14.78
N TYR A 28 25.92 -7.79 -14.74
CA TYR A 28 25.39 -7.11 -15.92
C TYR A 28 26.50 -6.37 -16.70
N ASN A 29 26.52 -6.56 -18.02
CA ASN A 29 27.43 -5.86 -18.92
C ASN A 29 26.64 -4.99 -19.91
N SER A 30 26.73 -3.67 -19.74
CA SER A 30 26.03 -2.70 -20.61
C SER A 30 26.50 -2.69 -22.05
N GLU A 31 27.70 -3.20 -22.31
CA GLU A 31 28.23 -3.34 -23.68
C GLU A 31 27.75 -4.62 -24.33
N ALA A 32 27.17 -5.58 -23.57
CA ALA A 32 26.73 -6.85 -24.11
C ALA A 32 25.51 -6.67 -25.03
N THR A 33 25.66 -7.14 -26.27
CA THR A 33 24.62 -7.11 -27.30
C THR A 33 24.09 -8.52 -27.60
N THR A 34 24.62 -9.55 -26.93
CA THR A 34 24.15 -10.94 -27.00
C THR A 34 24.30 -11.60 -25.63
N ASP A 35 23.22 -12.18 -25.12
CA ASP A 35 23.25 -12.92 -23.85
C ASP A 35 24.01 -14.24 -24.03
N ASP A 36 24.91 -14.52 -23.09
CA ASP A 36 25.74 -15.74 -23.05
C ASP A 36 25.35 -16.68 -21.90
N ASP A 37 24.19 -16.44 -21.28
CA ASP A 37 23.65 -17.18 -20.14
C ASP A 37 24.57 -17.14 -18.90
N SER A 38 25.46 -16.14 -18.80
CA SER A 38 26.40 -16.00 -17.66
C SER A 38 25.85 -15.19 -16.48
N CYS A 39 24.61 -14.69 -16.54
CA CYS A 39 24.05 -13.79 -15.52
C CYS A 39 24.08 -14.39 -14.10
N GLU A 40 24.73 -13.69 -13.18
CA GLU A 40 24.79 -14.00 -11.75
C GLU A 40 23.81 -13.08 -11.01
N TYR A 41 22.87 -13.67 -10.27
CA TYR A 41 21.97 -12.94 -9.41
C TYR A 41 22.40 -13.18 -7.96
N ASP A 42 22.39 -12.13 -7.13
CA ASP A 42 22.57 -12.27 -5.70
C ASP A 42 21.44 -13.17 -5.18
N THR A 43 21.75 -14.46 -5.05
CA THR A 43 20.91 -15.44 -4.41
C THR A 43 21.35 -15.45 -2.96
N ASP A 44 20.98 -14.40 -2.23
CA ASP A 44 20.71 -14.59 -0.81
C ASP A 44 19.59 -15.62 -0.76
N ASP A 45 19.98 -16.86 -0.45
CA ASP A 45 19.14 -18.04 -0.36
C ASP A 45 17.87 -17.74 0.45
N ILE A 46 16.77 -17.42 -0.23
CA ILE A 46 15.43 -17.58 0.34
C ILE A 46 15.14 -19.08 0.26
N ASP A 47 15.61 -19.81 1.28
CA ASP A 47 15.11 -21.12 1.65
C ASP A 47 13.61 -20.97 1.94
N THR A 48 12.78 -21.14 0.90
CA THR A 48 11.32 -21.25 1.02
C THR A 48 10.97 -22.59 1.65
N SER A 49 11.31 -22.73 2.93
CA SER A 49 10.81 -23.82 3.75
C SER A 49 9.38 -23.47 4.16
N VAL A 50 8.43 -24.33 3.77
CA VAL A 50 7.01 -24.27 4.14
C VAL A 50 6.86 -23.90 5.63
N GLY A 51 6.30 -22.72 5.92
CA GLY A 51 6.11 -22.22 7.27
C GLY A 51 6.56 -20.78 7.55
N ASP A 52 6.79 -19.96 6.52
CA ASP A 52 7.11 -18.55 6.71
C ASP A 52 6.00 -17.82 7.48
N MET A 53 6.36 -17.36 8.67
CA MET A 53 5.51 -16.54 9.53
C MET A 53 5.68 -15.08 9.09
N PHE A 54 4.76 -14.58 8.27
CA PHE A 54 4.71 -13.16 7.96
C PHE A 54 4.13 -12.42 9.16
N TYR A 55 5.00 -11.80 9.94
CA TYR A 55 4.62 -10.84 10.96
C TYR A 55 4.04 -9.62 10.24
N LEU A 56 2.74 -9.38 10.41
CA LEU A 56 2.09 -8.11 10.08
C LEU A 56 2.06 -7.29 11.37
N PRO A 57 3.13 -6.53 11.68
CA PRO A 57 3.12 -5.73 12.89
C PRO A 57 1.94 -4.75 12.90
N PRO A 58 1.45 -4.36 14.08
CA PRO A 58 0.86 -3.05 14.23
C PRO A 58 1.98 -2.03 13.93
N GLN A 59 2.08 -1.63 12.64
CA GLN A 59 3.17 -0.86 11.99
C GLN A 59 4.50 -1.61 11.70
N GLY A 60 4.75 -1.85 10.39
CA GLY A 60 6.04 -2.03 9.71
C GLY A 60 7.19 -2.81 10.37
N GLN A 61 7.53 -3.99 9.83
CA GLN A 61 8.91 -4.47 9.79
C GLN A 61 9.21 -5.16 8.45
N THR A 62 9.77 -4.39 7.53
CA THR A 62 11.05 -4.77 6.92
C THR A 62 12.14 -4.15 7.80
N LEU A 63 13.21 -4.87 8.11
CA LEU A 63 14.37 -4.29 8.80
C LEU A 63 15.04 -3.24 7.89
N LEU A 64 14.52 -2.02 7.90
CA LEU A 64 15.17 -0.83 7.35
C LEU A 64 15.87 -0.07 8.51
N PRO A 65 17.08 0.46 8.28
CA PRO A 65 17.88 1.05 9.33
C PRO A 65 17.22 2.31 9.89
N GLU A 66 17.05 2.34 11.21
CA GLU A 66 17.09 3.48 12.13
C GLU A 66 16.49 4.83 11.63
N LYS A 67 15.27 5.14 12.12
CA LYS A 67 14.64 6.48 12.16
C LYS A 67 14.48 7.23 10.83
N VAL A 68 13.38 7.00 10.11
CA VAL A 68 12.94 7.91 9.04
C VAL A 68 11.44 8.18 9.19
N GLY A 69 11.08 9.34 9.74
CA GLY A 69 9.74 9.89 9.51
C GLY A 69 9.63 10.32 8.05
N VAL A 70 8.47 10.09 7.42
CA VAL A 70 8.24 10.54 6.04
C VAL A 70 7.42 11.82 6.11
N THR A 71 7.96 12.89 5.52
CA THR A 71 7.28 14.16 5.37
C THR A 71 6.44 14.14 4.10
N TYR A 72 5.13 14.33 4.25
CA TYR A 72 4.19 14.47 3.15
C TYR A 72 3.88 15.94 2.89
N GLY A 73 3.68 16.27 1.62
CA GLY A 73 3.24 17.58 1.18
C GLY A 73 1.89 17.51 0.48
N VAL A 74 1.36 18.68 0.15
CA VAL A 74 0.11 18.83 -0.58
C VAL A 74 0.32 19.78 -1.75
N ILE A 75 -0.02 19.35 -2.96
CA ILE A 75 -0.10 20.23 -4.12
C ILE A 75 -1.54 20.36 -4.59
N VAL A 76 -1.95 21.60 -4.88
CA VAL A 76 -3.33 21.95 -5.21
C VAL A 76 -3.38 22.58 -6.59
N ASN A 77 -4.40 22.25 -7.38
CA ASN A 77 -4.73 22.98 -8.60
C ASN A 77 -5.27 24.36 -8.22
N SER A 78 -4.40 25.37 -8.21
CA SER A 78 -4.73 26.72 -7.75
C SER A 78 -5.64 27.47 -8.72
N GLN A 79 -5.72 27.03 -9.97
CA GLN A 79 -6.65 27.59 -10.96
C GLN A 79 -8.10 27.32 -10.55
N ASN A 80 -8.38 26.08 -10.16
CA ASN A 80 -9.72 25.62 -9.81
C ASN A 80 -10.04 25.83 -8.32
N PHE A 81 -9.01 25.81 -7.47
CA PHE A 81 -9.14 25.89 -6.01
C PHE A 81 -8.21 26.97 -5.43
N PRO A 82 -8.42 28.26 -5.75
CA PRO A 82 -7.54 29.34 -5.31
C PRO A 82 -7.59 29.57 -3.78
N GLU A 83 -8.70 29.23 -3.12
CA GLU A 83 -8.89 29.40 -1.67
C GLU A 83 -8.32 28.25 -0.83
N ALA A 84 -7.90 27.16 -1.48
CA ALA A 84 -7.34 25.98 -0.81
C ALA A 84 -5.86 26.21 -0.47
N GLU A 85 -5.60 26.82 0.69
CA GLU A 85 -4.25 27.16 1.17
C GLU A 85 -3.77 26.33 2.37
N THR A 86 -4.68 25.59 3.01
CA THR A 86 -4.45 24.79 4.22
C THR A 86 -5.15 23.45 4.09
N LEU A 87 -4.79 22.46 4.91
CA LEU A 87 -5.48 21.16 4.96
C LEU A 87 -6.98 21.31 5.22
N ASP A 88 -7.39 22.21 6.13
CA ASP A 88 -8.80 22.48 6.41
C ASP A 88 -9.54 22.99 5.16
N GLY A 89 -8.86 23.82 4.35
CA GLY A 89 -9.37 24.36 3.10
C GLY A 89 -9.58 23.33 1.97
N LEU A 90 -9.17 22.08 2.16
CA LEU A 90 -9.34 21.01 1.16
C LEU A 90 -10.61 20.20 1.38
N SER A 91 -11.37 20.46 2.45
CA SER A 91 -12.60 19.72 2.76
C SER A 91 -13.56 19.69 1.56
N GLY A 92 -13.88 18.48 1.10
CA GLY A 92 -14.78 18.24 -0.04
C GLY A 92 -14.13 18.35 -1.42
N ILE A 93 -12.83 18.65 -1.49
CA ILE A 93 -12.05 18.57 -2.73
C ILE A 93 -11.52 17.14 -2.85
N ARG A 94 -11.64 16.56 -4.05
CA ARG A 94 -11.10 15.23 -4.32
C ARG A 94 -9.58 15.20 -4.19
N VAL A 95 -9.08 14.26 -3.40
CA VAL A 95 -7.66 14.10 -3.06
C VAL A 95 -7.11 12.84 -3.72
N CYS A 96 -6.12 12.97 -4.60
CA CYS A 96 -5.34 11.84 -5.08
C CYS A 96 -4.28 11.46 -4.06
N LEU A 97 -4.27 10.21 -3.64
CA LEU A 97 -3.23 9.59 -2.82
C LEU A 97 -3.37 8.06 -2.87
N GLU A 98 -2.40 7.35 -2.33
CA GLU A 98 -2.48 5.91 -2.13
C GLU A 98 -3.54 5.57 -1.06
N THR A 99 -4.67 4.99 -1.48
CA THR A 99 -5.74 4.63 -0.54
C THR A 99 -5.44 3.36 0.22
N GLY A 100 -6.01 3.22 1.41
CA GLY A 100 -5.73 2.10 2.32
C GLY A 100 -4.40 2.20 3.07
N GLY A 101 -3.52 3.14 2.69
CA GLY A 101 -2.25 3.40 3.35
C GLY A 101 -2.37 4.25 4.63
N GLN A 102 -1.23 4.47 5.29
CA GLN A 102 -1.18 5.28 6.53
C GLN A 102 -1.50 6.75 6.29
N LEU A 103 -1.12 7.27 5.12
CA LEU A 103 -1.45 8.62 4.67
C LEU A 103 -2.96 8.85 4.56
N ASP A 104 -3.65 7.89 3.93
CA ASP A 104 -5.11 7.89 3.75
C ASP A 104 -5.80 7.91 5.13
N ASN A 105 -5.39 7.00 6.03
CA ASN A 105 -5.94 6.91 7.38
C ASN A 105 -5.70 8.19 8.20
N TYR A 106 -4.51 8.80 8.10
CA TYR A 106 -4.20 10.04 8.79
C TYR A 106 -5.14 11.18 8.36
N LEU A 107 -5.32 11.36 7.06
CA LEU A 107 -6.19 12.40 6.52
C LEU A 107 -7.66 12.12 6.82
N MET A 108 -8.10 10.87 6.68
CA MET A 108 -9.46 10.46 7.05
C MET A 108 -9.78 10.86 8.49
N ASN A 109 -8.89 10.55 9.44
CA ASN A 109 -9.07 10.91 10.85
C ASN A 109 -9.03 12.42 11.07
N PHE A 110 -8.06 13.13 10.47
CA PHE A 110 -7.94 14.58 10.55
C PHE A 110 -9.23 15.30 10.14
N TYR A 111 -9.83 14.90 9.02
CA TYR A 111 -11.08 15.50 8.54
C TYR A 111 -12.27 15.06 9.41
N ALA A 112 -12.33 13.78 9.81
CA ALA A 112 -13.42 13.26 10.64
C ALA A 112 -13.50 13.97 12.02
N GLU A 113 -12.36 14.16 12.70
CA GLU A 113 -12.29 14.85 14.00
C GLU A 113 -12.82 16.28 13.94
N LYS A 114 -12.68 16.95 12.79
CA LYS A 114 -13.11 18.31 12.57
C LYS A 114 -14.49 18.42 11.90
N GLY A 115 -15.16 17.30 11.64
CA GLY A 115 -16.47 17.28 10.96
C GLY A 115 -16.43 17.77 9.52
N MET A 116 -15.29 17.58 8.85
CA MET A 116 -15.04 17.97 7.46
C MET A 116 -15.21 16.79 6.50
N ILE A 117 -15.27 17.08 5.20
CA ILE A 117 -15.52 16.08 4.15
C ILE A 117 -14.18 15.64 3.56
N TYR A 118 -13.91 14.35 3.61
CA TYR A 118 -12.77 13.71 2.97
C TYR A 118 -13.24 12.90 1.74
N ASP A 119 -12.68 13.16 0.55
CA ASP A 119 -13.03 12.48 -0.71
C ASP A 119 -11.75 11.93 -1.38
N PRO A 120 -11.29 10.72 -0.99
CA PRO A 120 -10.09 10.12 -1.55
C PRO A 120 -10.33 9.54 -2.95
N LEU A 121 -9.29 9.61 -3.80
CA LEU A 121 -9.17 8.90 -5.06
C LEU A 121 -7.84 8.14 -5.05
N ASP A 122 -7.91 6.83 -5.25
CA ASP A 122 -6.71 6.00 -5.26
C ASP A 122 -5.78 6.40 -6.40
N GLY A 123 -4.57 6.81 -6.05
CA GLY A 123 -3.57 7.40 -6.94
C GLY A 123 -2.16 6.97 -6.52
N SER A 124 -1.97 5.68 -6.29
CA SER A 124 -0.69 5.05 -5.88
C SER A 124 0.53 5.66 -6.58
N GLU A 125 1.56 5.98 -5.79
CA GLU A 125 2.84 6.52 -6.29
C GLU A 125 3.57 5.49 -7.17
N GLU A 126 3.50 4.20 -6.84
CA GLU A 126 4.19 3.11 -7.56
C GLU A 126 3.67 2.91 -8.99
N SER A 127 2.40 3.26 -9.23
CA SER A 127 1.76 3.22 -10.54
C SER A 127 1.87 4.55 -11.32
N GLY A 128 2.40 5.62 -10.71
CA GLY A 128 2.41 6.97 -11.28
C GLY A 128 1.00 7.58 -11.46
N MET A 129 -0.04 6.97 -10.87
CA MET A 129 -1.42 7.38 -11.06
C MET A 129 -1.73 8.70 -10.36
N GLY A 130 -1.13 9.00 -9.20
CA GLY A 130 -1.37 10.27 -8.49
C GLY A 130 -1.05 11.50 -9.34
N LEU A 131 0.11 11.52 -9.99
CA LEU A 131 0.49 12.55 -10.95
C LEU A 131 -0.49 12.65 -12.13
N THR A 132 -0.80 11.50 -12.73
CA THR A 132 -1.66 11.40 -13.91
C THR A 132 -3.08 11.89 -13.61
N PHE A 133 -3.61 11.56 -12.44
CA PHE A 133 -4.94 11.98 -12.01
C PHE A 133 -5.00 13.45 -11.63
N PHE A 134 -3.96 13.98 -10.99
CA PHE A 134 -3.87 15.39 -10.67
C PHE A 134 -3.78 16.27 -11.92
N THR A 135 -2.85 15.95 -12.82
CA THR A 135 -2.67 16.69 -14.08
C THR A 135 -3.81 16.47 -15.06
N GLY A 136 -4.46 15.30 -15.01
CA GLY A 136 -5.69 14.98 -15.75
C GLY A 136 -6.97 15.58 -15.16
N GLN A 137 -6.88 16.34 -14.07
CA GLN A 137 -8.00 16.97 -13.36
C GLN A 137 -9.05 15.99 -12.80
N PHE A 138 -8.67 14.75 -12.55
CA PHE A 138 -9.51 13.76 -11.86
C PHE A 138 -9.58 14.03 -10.35
N CYS A 139 -8.59 14.72 -9.80
CA CYS A 139 -8.58 15.25 -8.44
C CYS A 139 -8.09 16.70 -8.43
N GLY A 140 -8.54 17.47 -7.44
CA GLY A 140 -8.14 18.87 -7.27
C GLY A 140 -6.88 19.04 -6.43
N VAL A 141 -6.50 17.99 -5.71
CA VAL A 141 -5.41 17.93 -4.76
C VAL A 141 -4.64 16.64 -4.98
N TRP A 142 -3.32 16.69 -4.89
CA TRP A 142 -2.45 15.53 -4.82
C TRP A 142 -1.61 15.59 -3.56
N VAL A 143 -1.62 14.50 -2.79
CA VAL A 143 -0.85 14.33 -1.57
C VAL A 143 0.12 13.19 -1.79
N ALA A 144 1.40 13.47 -1.57
CA ALA A 144 2.52 12.58 -1.83
C ALA A 144 3.71 12.99 -0.97
N LYS A 145 4.81 12.22 -1.03
CA LYS A 145 6.06 12.59 -0.36
C LYS A 145 6.47 14.00 -0.76
N TYR A 146 6.93 14.80 0.20
CA TYR A 146 7.23 16.22 -0.03
C TYR A 146 8.25 16.41 -1.16
N ASP A 147 9.33 15.62 -1.16
CA ASP A 147 10.37 15.70 -2.19
C ASP A 147 9.83 15.39 -3.59
N THR A 148 8.94 14.40 -3.71
CA THR A 148 8.24 14.08 -4.97
C THR A 148 7.45 15.27 -5.50
N LEU A 149 6.71 15.94 -4.62
CA LEU A 149 5.91 17.11 -5.00
C LEU A 149 6.76 18.32 -5.37
N VAL A 150 7.88 18.52 -4.67
CA VAL A 150 8.86 19.57 -5.00
C VAL A 150 9.49 19.31 -6.38
N GLU A 151 9.87 18.07 -6.67
CA GLU A 151 10.41 17.72 -7.98
C GLU A 151 9.39 17.96 -9.09
N PHE A 152 8.14 17.50 -8.91
CA PHE A 152 7.05 17.76 -9.84
C PHE A 152 6.79 19.25 -10.04
N ASP A 153 6.73 20.04 -8.95
CA ASP A 153 6.44 21.47 -9.03
C ASP A 153 7.52 22.24 -9.81
N ASN A 154 8.79 21.82 -9.68
CA ASN A 154 9.90 22.45 -10.40
C ASN A 154 10.01 22.03 -11.87
N THR A 155 9.58 20.82 -12.23
CA THR A 155 9.84 20.22 -13.55
C THR A 155 8.66 20.28 -14.51
N TYR A 156 7.42 20.32 -14.01
CA TYR A 156 6.23 20.24 -14.84
C TYR A 156 5.88 21.58 -15.51
N ASN A 157 5.16 21.53 -16.63
CA ASN A 157 4.80 22.70 -17.44
C ASN A 157 4.17 23.82 -16.59
N GLN A 158 4.66 25.05 -16.73
CA GLN A 158 4.18 26.24 -16.01
C GLN A 158 2.77 26.68 -16.42
N ASP A 159 2.26 26.23 -17.57
CA ASP A 159 0.88 26.52 -18.00
C ASP A 159 -0.18 25.88 -17.08
N PHE A 160 0.19 24.86 -16.32
CA PHE A 160 -0.67 24.24 -15.32
C PHE A 160 -0.51 24.94 -13.97
N GLU A 161 -1.43 25.86 -13.68
CA GLU A 161 -1.49 26.63 -12.44
C GLU A 161 -1.75 25.71 -11.24
N ARG A 162 -0.74 25.60 -10.40
CA ARG A 162 -0.71 24.77 -9.20
C ARG A 162 0.01 25.51 -8.07
N ARG A 163 -0.19 25.02 -6.86
CA ARG A 163 0.47 25.55 -5.68
C ARG A 163 0.83 24.41 -4.73
N LEU A 164 2.12 24.27 -4.45
CA LEU A 164 2.60 23.47 -3.32
C LEU A 164 2.29 24.23 -2.03
N LEU A 165 1.53 23.62 -1.13
CA LEU A 165 1.20 24.23 0.15
C LEU A 165 2.43 24.29 1.06
N ALA A 166 2.49 25.32 1.91
CA ALA A 166 3.55 25.44 2.91
C ALA A 166 3.35 24.48 4.10
N GLU A 167 2.10 24.07 4.33
CA GLU A 167 1.76 23.06 5.32
C GLU A 167 2.27 21.68 4.87
N THR A 168 3.06 21.05 5.71
CA THR A 168 3.55 19.68 5.57
C THR A 168 3.21 18.93 6.85
N PHE A 169 3.17 17.60 6.76
CA PHE A 169 2.91 16.78 7.93
C PHE A 169 3.78 15.53 7.90
N ASP A 170 4.28 15.18 9.08
CA ASP A 170 5.16 14.04 9.27
C ASP A 170 4.34 12.86 9.79
N ILE A 171 4.39 11.76 9.05
CA ILE A 171 3.90 10.48 9.57
C ILE A 171 5.10 9.76 10.17
N ASN A 172 5.10 9.64 11.49
CA ASN A 172 6.18 9.02 12.23
C ASN A 172 5.83 7.55 12.54
N PHE A 173 6.50 6.63 11.86
CA PHE A 173 6.29 5.17 11.92
C PHE A 173 6.73 4.51 13.24
N THR A 174 6.98 5.30 14.29
CA THR A 174 7.53 4.83 15.59
C THR A 174 6.70 5.26 16.79
N GLY A 175 5.59 5.97 16.58
CA GLY A 175 4.62 6.22 17.65
C GLY A 175 3.74 4.99 17.83
N GLU A 176 3.62 4.50 19.06
CA GLU A 176 2.51 3.61 19.45
C GLU A 176 1.19 4.37 19.19
N ASN A 177 0.67 4.26 17.97
CA ASN A 177 -0.58 4.89 17.57
C ASN A 177 -1.72 3.92 17.89
N SER A 178 -2.52 4.25 18.90
CA SER A 178 -3.76 3.54 19.20
C SER A 178 -4.91 4.12 18.39
N LEU A 179 -5.67 3.28 17.69
CA LEU A 179 -6.92 3.70 17.07
C LEU A 179 -8.06 3.56 18.09
N ARG A 180 -8.75 4.67 18.39
CA ARG A 180 -9.96 4.64 19.21
C ARG A 180 -11.17 4.45 18.31
N ILE A 181 -11.87 3.34 18.49
CA ILE A 181 -13.08 3.00 17.74
C ILE A 181 -14.29 2.91 18.67
N ASN A 182 -15.48 3.23 18.15
CA ASN A 182 -16.73 3.06 18.87
C ASN A 182 -17.58 2.01 18.15
N ALA A 183 -18.11 1.04 18.90
CA ALA A 183 -19.03 0.06 18.34
C ALA A 183 -20.29 0.75 17.80
N GLN A 184 -20.78 0.30 16.65
CA GLN A 184 -21.99 0.82 16.03
C GLN A 184 -23.18 -0.11 16.29
N TYR A 185 -24.30 0.46 16.74
CA TYR A 185 -25.52 -0.26 17.06
C TYR A 185 -26.75 0.67 17.06
N ASN A 186 -27.94 0.10 16.93
CA ASN A 186 -29.20 0.77 17.19
C ASN A 186 -29.50 0.77 18.70
N SER A 187 -29.74 1.95 19.27
CA SER A 187 -30.12 2.10 20.69
C SER A 187 -31.55 2.59 20.83
N TYR A 188 -32.39 1.82 21.52
CA TYR A 188 -33.75 2.22 21.84
C TYR A 188 -34.10 1.90 23.29
N MET A 189 -34.48 2.93 24.06
CA MET A 189 -34.77 2.83 25.50
C MET A 189 -33.67 2.12 26.32
N GLY A 190 -32.40 2.33 25.96
CA GLY A 190 -31.25 1.72 26.65
C GLY A 190 -30.94 0.28 26.25
N ILE A 191 -31.71 -0.31 25.32
CA ILE A 191 -31.41 -1.61 24.73
C ILE A 191 -30.62 -1.38 23.44
N ARG A 192 -29.41 -1.96 23.38
CA ARG A 192 -28.56 -1.99 22.19
C ARG A 192 -28.99 -3.19 21.32
N THR A 193 -29.16 -2.97 20.02
CA THR A 193 -29.57 -3.96 19.01
C THR A 193 -28.85 -3.68 17.70
N ASP A 194 -28.85 -4.64 16.76
CA ASP A 194 -28.32 -4.45 15.41
C ASP A 194 -26.84 -4.04 15.40
N ARG A 195 -25.97 -4.97 15.80
CA ARG A 195 -24.51 -4.76 15.80
C ARG A 195 -24.03 -4.55 14.37
N GLN A 196 -23.42 -3.39 14.11
CA GLN A 196 -22.89 -3.02 12.80
C GLN A 196 -21.35 -3.15 12.79
N PRO A 197 -20.75 -3.65 11.70
CA PRO A 197 -19.31 -3.76 11.58
C PRO A 197 -18.69 -2.36 11.47
N VAL A 198 -17.54 -2.18 12.13
CA VAL A 198 -16.73 -0.97 12.05
C VAL A 198 -15.37 -1.36 11.48
N ASN A 199 -14.94 -0.67 10.42
CA ASN A 199 -13.62 -0.92 9.86
C ASN A 199 -12.54 -0.35 10.81
N VAL A 200 -11.54 -1.18 11.12
CA VAL A 200 -10.47 -0.84 12.08
C VAL A 200 -9.09 -0.79 11.43
N GLY A 201 -8.99 -1.23 10.17
CA GLY A 201 -7.74 -1.26 9.44
C GLY A 201 -7.84 -2.11 8.18
N SER A 202 -6.99 -1.77 7.23
CA SER A 202 -6.71 -2.56 6.04
C SER A 202 -5.21 -2.69 5.91
N TRP A 203 -4.75 -3.84 5.41
CA TRP A 203 -3.36 -4.12 5.12
C TRP A 203 -3.32 -4.58 3.67
N ASP A 204 -2.35 -4.09 2.91
CA ASP A 204 -2.11 -4.49 1.52
C ASP A 204 -0.76 -5.21 1.44
N HIS A 205 -0.73 -6.32 0.73
CA HIS A 205 0.50 -7.05 0.43
C HIS A 205 0.59 -7.38 -1.05
N ILE A 206 1.73 -7.06 -1.65
CA ILE A 206 2.04 -7.45 -3.03
C ILE A 206 2.76 -8.79 -3.00
N SER A 207 2.16 -9.80 -3.63
CA SER A 207 2.76 -11.12 -3.75
C SER A 207 4.08 -11.07 -4.51
N SER A 208 5.14 -11.62 -3.91
CA SER A 208 6.44 -11.84 -4.56
C SER A 208 6.55 -13.24 -5.20
N VAL A 209 5.49 -14.04 -5.14
CA VAL A 209 5.50 -15.44 -5.54
C VAL A 209 4.38 -15.78 -6.51
N ASN A 210 4.66 -16.76 -7.38
CA ASN A 210 3.64 -17.47 -8.14
C ASN A 210 3.33 -18.79 -7.42
N GLY A 211 2.16 -18.89 -6.78
CA GLY A 211 1.85 -20.04 -5.93
C GLY A 211 0.55 -19.88 -5.16
N SER A 212 0.55 -20.31 -3.89
CA SER A 212 -0.57 -20.10 -2.98
C SER A 212 -0.08 -19.41 -1.71
N ILE A 213 -0.88 -18.46 -1.23
CA ILE A 213 -0.71 -17.81 0.06
C ILE A 213 -1.83 -18.26 0.99
N THR A 214 -1.49 -18.46 2.26
CA THR A 214 -2.43 -18.72 3.35
C THR A 214 -2.33 -17.62 4.40
N VAL A 215 -3.42 -16.91 4.65
CA VAL A 215 -3.56 -16.00 5.79
C VAL A 215 -3.92 -16.85 7.01
N ASN A 216 -2.92 -17.18 7.82
CA ASN A 216 -3.08 -18.10 8.95
C ASN A 216 -3.83 -17.45 10.12
N PHE A 217 -3.31 -16.33 10.63
CA PHE A 217 -3.86 -15.62 11.78
C PHE A 217 -3.54 -14.13 11.73
N ALA A 218 -4.23 -13.35 12.54
CA ALA A 218 -3.86 -11.98 12.90
C ALA A 218 -3.53 -11.90 14.40
N GLU A 219 -2.56 -11.07 14.79
CA GLU A 219 -2.19 -10.85 16.19
C GLU A 219 -2.27 -9.36 16.51
N PHE A 220 -3.08 -8.99 17.51
CA PHE A 220 -3.15 -7.62 18.02
C PHE A 220 -3.78 -7.56 19.41
N TRP A 221 -3.63 -6.42 20.07
CA TRP A 221 -4.21 -6.11 21.39
C TRP A 221 -5.25 -5.00 21.26
N TRP A 222 -6.21 -4.99 22.18
CA TRP A 222 -7.23 -3.97 22.28
C TRP A 222 -7.61 -3.77 23.76
N GLU A 223 -8.16 -2.61 24.09
CA GLU A 223 -8.59 -2.26 25.45
C GLU A 223 -10.03 -1.76 25.41
N ASP A 224 -10.88 -2.26 26.31
CA ASP A 224 -12.18 -1.67 26.58
C ASP A 224 -12.04 -0.48 27.53
N ILE A 225 -12.50 0.68 27.08
CA ILE A 225 -12.48 1.92 27.84
C ILE A 225 -13.84 2.25 28.47
N GLU A 226 -14.92 1.58 28.06
CA GLU A 226 -16.28 1.79 28.61
C GLU A 226 -16.48 1.01 29.92
N GLY A 227 -15.77 -0.12 30.09
CA GLY A 227 -15.86 -0.99 31.26
C GLY A 227 -17.20 -1.72 31.35
N SER A 228 -17.82 -2.02 30.21
CA SER A 228 -19.14 -2.67 30.14
C SER A 228 -19.37 -3.40 28.81
N ASP A 229 -20.14 -4.49 28.87
CA ASP A 229 -20.50 -5.38 27.75
C ASP A 229 -19.31 -5.70 26.82
N ASP A 230 -18.54 -6.66 27.30
CA ASP A 230 -17.27 -7.10 26.72
C ASP A 230 -17.47 -8.03 25.50
N SER A 231 -18.70 -8.09 24.95
CA SER A 231 -19.02 -8.94 23.81
C SER A 231 -18.53 -8.29 22.52
N CYS A 232 -17.41 -8.81 21.99
CA CYS A 232 -16.93 -8.43 20.68
C CYS A 232 -16.53 -9.62 19.81
N GLU A 233 -16.41 -9.32 18.52
CA GLU A 233 -16.22 -10.24 17.41
C GLU A 233 -15.45 -9.48 16.33
N TRP A 234 -14.42 -10.10 15.78
CA TRP A 234 -13.62 -9.59 14.69
C TRP A 234 -14.01 -10.26 13.38
N SER A 235 -14.07 -9.48 12.31
CA SER A 235 -14.34 -9.96 10.96
C SER A 235 -13.17 -9.60 10.05
N PHE A 236 -12.47 -10.61 9.57
CA PHE A 236 -11.38 -10.50 8.61
C PHE A 236 -11.93 -10.77 7.22
N ASN A 237 -11.72 -9.84 6.29
CA ASN A 237 -12.09 -10.01 4.89
C ASN A 237 -10.81 -9.97 4.08
N VAL A 238 -10.56 -10.99 3.27
CA VAL A 238 -9.37 -11.08 2.43
C VAL A 238 -9.76 -10.77 1.00
N PHE A 239 -8.99 -9.92 0.35
CA PHE A 239 -9.18 -9.50 -1.03
C PHE A 239 -7.99 -9.98 -1.86
N LYS A 240 -8.18 -10.02 -3.18
CA LYS A 240 -7.13 -10.24 -4.16
C LYS A 240 -7.40 -9.32 -5.33
N ASN A 241 -6.51 -8.38 -5.63
CA ASN A 241 -6.69 -7.36 -6.66
C ASN A 241 -8.05 -6.65 -6.55
N GLY A 242 -8.45 -6.33 -5.30
CA GLY A 242 -9.74 -5.71 -4.98
C GLY A 242 -10.95 -6.65 -5.01
N LEU A 243 -10.81 -7.92 -5.40
CA LEU A 243 -11.88 -8.90 -5.37
C LEU A 243 -11.88 -9.66 -4.04
N LYS A 244 -13.00 -9.65 -3.32
CA LYS A 244 -13.13 -10.43 -2.08
C LYS A 244 -13.03 -11.93 -2.37
N ILE A 245 -12.06 -12.59 -1.74
CA ILE A 245 -11.81 -14.03 -1.90
C ILE A 245 -12.31 -14.85 -0.70
N GLY A 246 -12.37 -14.25 0.49
CA GLY A 246 -12.78 -14.97 1.69
C GLY A 246 -13.11 -14.05 2.85
N ASN A 247 -13.70 -14.64 3.88
CA ASN A 247 -13.86 -13.99 5.18
C ASN A 247 -13.74 -15.00 6.32
N SER A 248 -13.26 -14.53 7.47
CA SER A 248 -13.27 -15.24 8.73
C SER A 248 -13.84 -14.34 9.81
N THR A 249 -14.63 -14.91 10.71
CA THR A 249 -15.24 -14.20 11.82
C THR A 249 -14.94 -14.98 13.10
N VAL A 250 -14.38 -14.29 14.09
CA VAL A 250 -13.89 -14.91 15.34
C VAL A 250 -14.23 -14.04 16.54
N ASP A 251 -14.40 -14.69 17.68
CA ASP A 251 -14.55 -14.00 18.96
C ASP A 251 -13.27 -13.24 19.33
N CYS A 252 -13.42 -12.18 20.12
CA CYS A 252 -12.31 -11.33 20.54
C CYS A 252 -11.27 -12.00 21.46
N ASN A 253 -11.56 -13.20 21.98
CA ASN A 253 -10.66 -14.01 22.83
C ASN A 253 -10.08 -13.28 24.07
N SER A 254 -10.59 -12.10 24.38
CA SER A 254 -10.25 -11.21 25.50
C SER A 254 -11.52 -10.40 25.82
N ASP A 255 -11.60 -9.84 27.03
CA ASP A 255 -12.63 -8.88 27.43
C ASP A 255 -12.13 -7.41 27.34
N GLY A 256 -10.88 -7.22 26.91
CA GLY A 256 -10.28 -5.89 26.76
C GLY A 256 -9.92 -5.22 28.09
N SER A 257 -9.99 -5.93 29.22
CA SER A 257 -9.62 -5.38 30.53
C SER A 257 -8.11 -5.18 30.73
N GLU A 258 -7.30 -5.94 29.99
CA GLU A 258 -5.83 -5.85 30.00
C GLU A 258 -5.27 -5.83 28.58
N LEU A 259 -4.38 -4.88 28.31
CA LEU A 259 -3.63 -4.80 27.06
C LEU A 259 -2.62 -5.95 26.96
N SER A 260 -3.00 -6.98 26.21
CA SER A 260 -2.14 -8.13 25.90
C SER A 260 -2.33 -8.60 24.46
N PRO A 261 -1.28 -9.13 23.79
CA PRO A 261 -1.41 -9.66 22.44
C PRO A 261 -2.38 -10.85 22.38
N VAL A 262 -3.28 -10.84 21.41
CA VAL A 262 -4.26 -11.91 21.17
C VAL A 262 -4.14 -12.40 19.73
N ILE A 263 -4.17 -13.72 19.54
CA ILE A 263 -4.09 -14.37 18.23
C ILE A 263 -5.49 -14.75 17.76
N TYR A 264 -5.80 -14.39 16.52
CA TYR A 264 -7.08 -14.61 15.84
C TYR A 264 -6.88 -15.48 14.61
N GLN A 265 -7.43 -16.70 14.61
CA GLN A 265 -7.27 -17.64 13.50
C GLN A 265 -8.12 -17.24 12.29
N ILE A 266 -7.53 -17.25 11.09
CA ILE A 266 -8.18 -16.84 9.84
C ILE A 266 -8.25 -18.01 8.86
N GLU A 267 -7.14 -18.70 8.62
CA GLU A 267 -7.02 -19.91 7.79
C GLU A 267 -7.59 -19.79 6.35
N ILE A 268 -7.36 -18.67 5.67
CA ILE A 268 -7.83 -18.45 4.29
C ILE A 268 -6.67 -18.68 3.32
N SER A 269 -6.82 -19.66 2.42
CA SER A 269 -5.81 -19.99 1.41
C SER A 269 -6.32 -19.77 -0.01
N PHE A 270 -5.46 -19.25 -0.88
CA PHE A 270 -5.80 -18.91 -2.27
C PHE A 270 -4.55 -18.85 -3.15
N ASP A 271 -4.75 -18.94 -4.46
CA ASP A 271 -3.68 -18.87 -5.47
C ASP A 271 -3.35 -17.42 -5.82
N VAL A 272 -2.06 -17.13 -6.00
CA VAL A 272 -1.50 -15.81 -6.30
C VAL A 272 -0.46 -15.89 -7.41
N LEU A 273 -0.34 -14.80 -8.16
CA LEU A 273 0.75 -14.52 -9.06
C LEU A 273 1.62 -13.42 -8.46
N GLU A 274 2.88 -13.35 -8.90
CA GLU A 274 3.77 -12.26 -8.59
C GLU A 274 3.16 -10.93 -9.06
N GLY A 275 3.09 -9.95 -8.16
CA GLY A 275 2.45 -8.66 -8.40
C GLY A 275 0.95 -8.59 -8.05
N ASP A 276 0.31 -9.70 -7.62
CA ASP A 276 -1.07 -9.63 -7.12
C ASP A 276 -1.11 -8.88 -5.77
N HIS A 277 -2.06 -7.94 -5.63
CA HIS A 277 -2.39 -7.28 -4.37
C HIS A 277 -3.33 -8.14 -3.53
N ILE A 278 -3.12 -8.17 -2.22
CA ILE A 278 -3.82 -9.04 -1.24
C ILE A 278 -4.30 -8.20 -0.06
#